data_AF-A0AAX2J211-F1
#
_entry.id   AF-A0AAX2J211-F1
#
_cell.length_a   1.000
_cell.length_b   1.000
_cell.length_c   1.000
_cell.angle_alpha   90.00
_cell.angle_beta   90.00
_cell.angle_gamma   90.00
#
_symmetry.space_group_name_H-M   'P 1'
#
loop_
_entity.id
_entity.type
_entity.pdbx_description
1 polymer ?
#
loop_
_entity_poly.entity_id
_entity_poly.type
_entity_poly.pdbx_seq_one_letter_code
_entity_poly.pdbx_strand_id
1 'polypeptide(L)'
;MNTRIIYFAILLCNFIPTTFSADCNITYIEEDKLLAMDYDSFDQHEAGWRKYAKLGCYYEIGVLIDKYLDKNRNSLLDWQTIGITWHAGQMYAFGNQYRIAKNRFIHSINPNEPDNIPILWNDYVYATIAFLNNDMAKLKFHRDKIAAGPLLNGIKPNLNVVDNLILYFGKPYSIAYSGNREQDS
;
A
#
# COMPACT_ATOMS: atom_id res chain seq x y z
N MET A 1 37.60 24.23 53.51
CA MET A 1 38.52 23.64 52.52
C MET A 1 37.80 22.49 51.83
N ASN A 2 37.70 22.56 50.50
CA ASN A 2 37.30 21.51 49.55
C ASN A 2 35.86 20.98 49.54
N THR A 3 35.04 21.54 48.65
CA THR A 3 33.87 20.86 48.08
C THR A 3 34.19 20.54 46.62
N ARG A 4 34.33 19.25 46.29
CA ARG A 4 34.56 18.75 44.93
C ARG A 4 33.24 18.75 44.16
N ILE A 5 33.20 19.46 43.03
CA ILE A 5 32.11 19.37 42.05
C ILE A 5 32.54 18.34 40.99
N ILE A 6 31.77 17.27 40.84
CA ILE A 6 31.97 16.25 39.80
C ILE A 6 31.03 16.60 38.64
N TYR A 7 31.59 16.92 37.48
CA TYR A 7 30.84 17.08 36.23
C TYR A 7 30.62 15.71 35.60
N PHE A 8 29.36 15.28 35.50
CA PHE A 8 28.97 14.15 34.65
C PHE A 8 28.67 14.68 33.25
N ALA A 9 29.57 14.41 32.30
CA ALA A 9 29.32 14.65 30.88
C ALA A 9 28.46 13.53 30.32
N ILE A 10 27.20 13.83 29.99
CA ILE A 10 26.30 12.91 29.28
C ILE A 10 26.66 12.98 27.79
N LEU A 11 27.32 11.94 27.28
CA LEU A 11 27.58 11.76 25.86
C LEU A 11 26.24 11.37 25.18
N LEU A 12 25.59 12.33 24.53
CA LEU A 12 24.49 12.06 23.60
C LEU A 12 25.09 11.53 22.30
N CYS A 13 25.24 10.21 22.19
CA CYS A 13 25.48 9.56 20.90
C CYS A 13 24.22 9.74 20.04
N ASN A 14 24.23 10.79 19.21
CA ASN A 14 23.31 10.91 18.09
C ASN A 14 23.64 9.78 17.10
N PHE A 15 22.94 8.66 17.21
CA PHE A 15 22.84 7.72 16.11
C PHE A 15 22.07 8.42 15.00
N ILE A 16 22.78 8.99 14.04
CA ILE A 16 22.20 9.38 12.76
C ILE A 16 21.95 8.06 12.03
N PRO A 17 20.69 7.60 11.86
CA PRO A 17 20.44 6.48 10.98
C PRO A 17 20.90 6.89 9.59
N THR A 18 21.85 6.16 9.03
CA THR A 18 22.20 6.24 7.61
C THR A 18 20.96 5.88 6.81
N THR A 19 20.27 6.89 6.29
CA THR A 19 19.22 6.70 5.29
C THR A 19 19.91 6.24 4.00
N PHE A 20 19.86 4.95 3.71
CA PHE A 20 20.11 4.48 2.34
C PHE A 20 18.97 5.02 1.49
N SER A 21 19.23 6.09 0.74
CA SER A 21 18.37 6.46 -0.40
C SER A 21 18.62 5.40 -1.46
N ALA A 22 17.70 4.46 -1.62
CA ALA A 22 17.65 3.68 -2.85
C ALA A 22 17.33 4.68 -3.96
N ASP A 23 18.28 4.93 -4.86
CA ASP A 23 18.01 5.77 -6.03
C ASP A 23 17.00 5.04 -6.91
N CYS A 24 15.73 5.41 -6.78
CA CYS A 24 14.59 4.88 -7.52
C CYS A 24 14.57 5.35 -8.99
N ASN A 25 15.74 5.50 -9.59
CA ASN A 25 15.93 6.00 -10.95
C ASN A 25 15.58 4.92 -11.98
N ILE A 26 14.30 4.83 -12.33
CA ILE A 26 13.84 4.12 -13.52
C ILE A 26 14.25 4.97 -14.73
N THR A 27 15.21 4.49 -15.51
CA THR A 27 15.64 5.20 -16.73
C THR A 27 14.48 5.34 -17.71
N TYR A 28 14.51 6.38 -18.55
CA TYR A 28 13.50 6.58 -19.60
C TYR A 28 13.30 5.35 -20.50
N ILE A 29 14.40 4.67 -20.88
CA ILE A 29 14.34 3.45 -21.71
C ILE A 29 13.61 2.30 -20.99
N GLU A 30 13.81 2.18 -19.67
CA GLU A 30 13.17 1.14 -18.87
C GLU A 30 11.71 1.46 -18.57
N GLU A 31 11.40 2.73 -18.32
CA GLU A 31 10.01 3.21 -18.23
C GLU A 31 9.24 2.90 -19.52
N ASP A 32 9.80 3.23 -20.68
CA ASP A 32 9.17 2.96 -21.98
C ASP A 32 8.88 1.47 -22.20
N LYS A 33 9.81 0.59 -21.77
CA LYS A 33 9.62 -0.87 -21.81
C LYS A 33 8.49 -1.32 -20.90
N LEU A 34 8.48 -0.86 -19.65
CA LEU A 34 7.44 -1.22 -18.67
C LEU A 34 6.07 -0.74 -19.16
N LEU A 35 5.98 0.48 -19.66
CA LEU A 35 4.75 1.06 -20.20
C LEU A 35 4.27 0.40 -21.50
N ALA A 36 5.08 -0.44 -22.14
CA ALA A 36 4.71 -1.18 -23.35
C ALA A 36 4.29 -2.63 -23.07
N MET A 37 4.39 -3.10 -21.82
CA MET A 37 3.98 -4.44 -21.42
C MET A 37 2.45 -4.61 -21.47
N ASP A 38 1.98 -5.83 -21.71
CA ASP A 38 0.60 -6.20 -21.42
C ASP A 38 0.30 -6.10 -19.91
N TYR A 39 -0.99 -6.14 -19.57
CA TYR A 39 -1.45 -5.95 -18.19
C TYR A 39 -0.82 -6.96 -17.22
N ASP A 40 -0.79 -8.25 -17.57
CA ASP A 40 -0.31 -9.29 -16.65
C ASP A 40 1.20 -9.16 -16.41
N SER A 41 1.95 -8.90 -17.48
CA SER A 41 3.40 -8.66 -17.44
C SER A 41 3.74 -7.41 -16.63
N PHE A 42 2.98 -6.33 -16.79
CA PHE A 42 3.18 -5.08 -16.06
C PHE A 42 2.80 -5.21 -14.59
N ASP A 43 1.58 -5.67 -14.32
CA ASP A 43 0.95 -5.55 -13.01
C ASP A 43 1.10 -6.77 -12.11
N GLN A 44 1.15 -7.98 -12.68
CA GLN A 44 1.13 -9.21 -11.91
C GLN A 44 2.51 -9.83 -11.74
N HIS A 45 3.43 -9.60 -12.70
CA HIS A 45 4.75 -10.24 -12.71
C HIS A 45 5.86 -9.40 -12.05
N GLU A 46 6.87 -10.08 -11.50
CA GLU A 46 8.11 -9.50 -10.98
C GLU A 46 8.94 -8.74 -12.03
N ALA A 47 8.76 -9.04 -13.32
CA ALA A 47 9.52 -8.38 -14.38
C ALA A 47 9.00 -6.95 -14.65
N GLY A 48 7.73 -6.71 -14.31
CA GLY A 48 7.06 -5.42 -14.36
C GLY A 48 7.44 -4.51 -13.19
N TRP A 49 6.48 -3.76 -12.67
CA TRP A 49 6.77 -2.72 -11.68
C TRP A 49 7.14 -3.27 -10.29
N ARG A 50 6.75 -4.52 -9.99
CA ARG A 50 6.92 -5.14 -8.66
C ARG A 50 8.38 -5.21 -8.20
N LYS A 51 9.34 -5.41 -9.10
CA LYS A 51 10.78 -5.42 -8.75
C LYS A 51 11.24 -4.12 -8.09
N TYR A 52 10.70 -2.98 -8.49
CA TYR A 52 11.06 -1.68 -7.92
C TYR A 52 10.31 -1.38 -6.63
N ALA A 53 9.04 -1.80 -6.53
CA ALA A 53 8.28 -1.66 -5.27
C ALA A 53 8.96 -2.42 -4.12
N LYS A 54 9.59 -3.57 -4.40
CA LYS A 54 10.41 -4.30 -3.42
C LYS A 54 11.66 -3.54 -2.94
N LEU A 55 12.16 -2.60 -3.74
CA LEU A 55 13.27 -1.71 -3.36
C LEU A 55 12.79 -0.48 -2.55
N GLY A 56 11.50 -0.38 -2.24
CA GLY A 56 10.92 0.75 -1.51
C GLY A 56 10.56 1.95 -2.38
N CYS A 57 10.62 1.82 -3.71
CA CYS A 57 10.34 2.90 -4.68
C CYS A 57 8.86 3.19 -4.87
N TYR A 58 8.11 3.28 -3.77
CA TYR A 58 6.66 3.27 -3.81
C TYR A 58 6.06 4.50 -4.52
N TYR A 59 6.65 5.68 -4.34
CA TYR A 59 6.12 6.89 -4.98
C TYR A 59 6.30 6.84 -6.50
N GLU A 60 7.52 6.58 -6.95
CA GLU A 60 7.88 6.47 -8.37
C GLU A 60 7.06 5.40 -9.07
N ILE A 61 6.78 4.29 -8.37
CA ILE A 61 5.94 3.22 -8.91
C ILE A 61 4.46 3.59 -8.93
N GLY A 62 3.94 4.32 -7.94
CA GLY A 62 2.60 4.91 -8.06
C GLY A 62 2.47 5.80 -9.31
N VAL A 63 3.50 6.62 -9.59
CA VAL A 63 3.55 7.47 -10.79
C VAL A 63 3.65 6.64 -12.07
N LEU A 64 4.48 5.60 -12.09
CA LEU A 64 4.61 4.70 -13.24
C LEU A 64 3.28 4.00 -13.56
N ILE A 65 2.57 3.52 -12.54
CA ILE A 65 1.28 2.86 -12.71
C ILE A 65 0.23 3.85 -13.26
N ASP A 66 0.23 5.10 -12.78
CA ASP A 66 -0.64 6.14 -13.31
C ASP A 66 -0.37 6.42 -14.80
N LYS A 67 0.91 6.48 -15.21
CA LYS A 67 1.29 6.59 -16.63
C LYS A 67 0.83 5.39 -17.45
N TYR A 68 0.91 4.18 -16.89
CA TYR A 68 0.46 2.96 -17.55
C TYR A 68 -1.05 2.99 -17.80
N LEU A 69 -1.83 3.40 -16.79
CA LEU A 69 -3.26 3.61 -16.89
C LEU A 69 -3.61 4.60 -18.01
N ASP A 70 -2.95 5.75 -18.05
CA ASP A 70 -3.21 6.77 -19.07
C ASP A 70 -2.89 6.28 -20.49
N LYS A 71 -1.78 5.57 -20.66
CA LYS A 71 -1.36 5.02 -21.95
C LYS A 71 -2.26 3.88 -22.45
N ASN A 72 -2.76 3.05 -21.54
CA ASN A 72 -3.49 1.82 -21.88
C ASN A 72 -5.01 1.89 -21.62
N ARG A 73 -5.54 3.07 -21.26
CA ARG A 73 -6.96 3.28 -20.89
C ARG A 73 -8.02 2.70 -21.84
N ASN A 74 -7.71 2.59 -23.13
CA ASN A 74 -8.66 2.08 -24.14
C ASN A 74 -8.52 0.57 -24.40
N SER A 75 -7.49 -0.06 -23.84
CA SER A 75 -7.16 -1.48 -24.04
C SER A 75 -7.43 -2.32 -22.80
N LEU A 76 -7.49 -1.70 -21.62
CA LEU A 76 -7.74 -2.38 -20.36
C LEU A 76 -9.23 -2.73 -20.20
N LEU A 77 -9.48 -3.94 -19.70
CA LEU A 77 -10.80 -4.34 -19.23
C LEU A 77 -11.15 -3.59 -17.92
N ASP A 78 -12.44 -3.48 -17.60
CA ASP A 78 -12.90 -2.77 -16.40
C ASP A 78 -12.25 -3.31 -15.11
N TRP A 79 -12.18 -4.64 -14.97
CA TRP A 79 -11.58 -5.28 -13.79
C TRP A 79 -10.06 -5.04 -13.71
N GLN A 80 -9.39 -4.94 -14.86
CA GLN A 80 -7.96 -4.62 -14.93
C GLN A 80 -7.73 -3.18 -14.49
N THR A 81 -8.56 -2.25 -14.99
CA THR A 81 -8.53 -0.84 -14.60
C THR A 81 -8.76 -0.68 -13.10
N ILE A 82 -9.71 -1.41 -12.52
CA ILE A 82 -9.95 -1.43 -11.07
C ILE A 82 -8.73 -1.95 -10.30
N GLY A 83 -8.19 -3.11 -10.70
CA GLY A 83 -7.06 -3.75 -10.03
C GLY A 83 -5.78 -2.92 -10.04
N ILE A 84 -5.41 -2.38 -11.20
CA ILE A 84 -4.21 -1.56 -11.33
C ILE A 84 -4.36 -0.18 -10.65
N THR A 85 -5.56 0.40 -10.66
CA THR A 85 -5.85 1.64 -9.92
C THR A 85 -5.72 1.41 -8.42
N TRP A 86 -6.17 0.26 -7.92
CA TRP A 86 -5.95 -0.14 -6.54
C TRP A 86 -4.46 -0.25 -6.20
N HIS A 87 -3.66 -0.91 -7.04
CA HIS A 87 -2.23 -1.02 -6.82
C HIS A 87 -1.52 0.33 -6.80
N ALA A 88 -1.90 1.28 -7.67
CA ALA A 88 -1.41 2.67 -7.57
C ALA A 88 -1.71 3.28 -6.19
N GLY A 89 -2.94 3.10 -5.69
CA GLY A 89 -3.33 3.52 -4.35
C GLY A 89 -2.47 2.90 -3.25
N GLN A 90 -2.18 1.61 -3.34
CA GLN A 90 -1.31 0.93 -2.39
C GLN A 90 0.10 1.49 -2.42
N MET A 91 0.67 1.71 -3.61
CA MET A 91 2.01 2.29 -3.76
C MET A 91 2.08 3.69 -3.14
N TYR A 92 1.11 4.55 -3.43
CA TYR A 92 1.05 5.85 -2.75
C TYR A 92 0.87 5.72 -1.24
N ALA A 93 0.11 4.75 -0.75
CA ALA A 93 -0.06 4.52 0.69
C ALA A 93 1.22 4.03 1.37
N PHE A 94 1.96 3.09 0.75
CA PHE A 94 3.27 2.65 1.22
C PHE A 94 4.28 3.81 1.26
N GLY A 95 4.23 4.72 0.28
CA GLY A 95 5.03 5.95 0.23
C GLY A 95 4.50 7.11 1.09
N ASN A 96 3.53 6.86 1.99
CA ASN A 96 2.91 7.86 2.87
C ASN A 96 2.20 9.04 2.16
N GLN A 97 1.86 8.89 0.88
CA GLN A 97 1.12 9.87 0.07
C GLN A 97 -0.40 9.68 0.20
N TYR A 98 -0.93 9.76 1.43
CA TYR A 98 -2.31 9.33 1.73
C TYR A 98 -3.40 10.10 0.99
N ARG A 99 -3.17 11.38 0.64
CA ARG A 99 -4.14 12.14 -0.17
C ARG A 99 -4.31 11.53 -1.56
N ILE A 100 -3.21 11.18 -2.21
CA ILE A 100 -3.21 10.58 -3.55
C ILE A 100 -3.71 9.13 -3.47
N ALA A 101 -3.23 8.38 -2.47
CA ALA A 101 -3.65 7.00 -2.23
C ALA A 101 -5.16 6.87 -2.08
N LYS A 102 -5.78 7.71 -1.23
CA LYS A 102 -7.25 7.71 -1.05
C LYS A 102 -7.99 8.02 -2.34
N ASN A 103 -7.50 8.97 -3.14
CA ASN A 103 -8.11 9.27 -4.43
C ASN A 103 -8.09 8.02 -5.34
N ARG A 104 -6.96 7.33 -5.42
CA ARG A 104 -6.83 6.09 -6.20
C ARG A 104 -7.74 4.98 -5.66
N PHE A 105 -7.79 4.76 -4.35
CA PHE A 105 -8.70 3.79 -3.76
C PHE A 105 -10.18 4.08 -4.03
N ILE A 106 -10.59 5.36 -4.01
CA ILE A 106 -11.97 5.73 -4.40
C ILE A 106 -12.24 5.36 -5.86
N HIS A 107 -11.27 5.59 -6.76
CA HIS A 107 -11.41 5.23 -8.18
C HIS A 107 -11.28 3.74 -8.47
N SER A 108 -10.84 2.92 -7.49
CA SER A 108 -10.84 1.47 -7.59
C SER A 108 -12.12 0.83 -7.02
N ILE A 109 -13.13 1.60 -6.62
CA ILE A 109 -14.43 1.05 -6.22
C ILE A 109 -15.06 0.39 -7.46
N ASN A 110 -15.57 -0.83 -7.30
CA ASN A 110 -16.32 -1.52 -8.35
C ASN A 110 -17.81 -1.17 -8.23
N PRO A 111 -18.37 -0.32 -9.11
CA PRO A 111 -19.79 0.05 -9.05
C PRO A 111 -20.73 -1.12 -9.39
N ASN A 112 -20.20 -2.16 -10.05
CA ASN A 112 -20.93 -3.35 -10.48
C ASN A 112 -20.55 -4.57 -9.65
N GLU A 113 -20.08 -4.39 -8.41
CA GLU A 113 -19.79 -5.50 -7.50
C GLU A 113 -21.06 -6.33 -7.29
N PRO A 114 -21.07 -7.63 -7.66
CA PRO A 114 -22.25 -8.46 -7.49
C PRO A 114 -22.52 -8.73 -6.01
N ASP A 115 -23.79 -8.86 -5.67
CA ASP A 115 -24.19 -9.31 -4.33
C ASP A 115 -23.64 -10.72 -4.05
N ASN A 116 -23.27 -10.96 -2.79
CA ASN A 116 -22.88 -12.28 -2.28
C ASN A 116 -21.67 -12.95 -2.98
N ILE A 117 -20.67 -12.17 -3.41
CA ILE A 117 -19.39 -12.71 -3.88
C ILE A 117 -18.44 -13.00 -2.70
N PRO A 118 -17.56 -14.02 -2.80
CA PRO A 118 -16.64 -14.35 -1.71
C PRO A 118 -15.60 -13.26 -1.38
N ILE A 119 -15.28 -12.40 -2.35
CA ILE A 119 -14.35 -11.29 -2.17
C ILE A 119 -15.18 -10.01 -2.08
N LEU A 120 -15.45 -9.52 -0.87
CA LEU A 120 -16.12 -8.23 -0.65
C LEU A 120 -15.14 -7.08 -0.92
N TRP A 121 -14.89 -6.81 -2.20
CA TRP A 121 -13.90 -5.87 -2.70
C TRP A 121 -14.17 -4.45 -2.21
N ASN A 122 -15.39 -3.95 -2.37
CA ASN A 122 -15.68 -2.56 -1.97
C ASN A 122 -15.55 -2.36 -0.46
N ASP A 123 -15.97 -3.32 0.36
CA ASP A 123 -15.75 -3.26 1.81
C ASP A 123 -14.26 -3.26 2.16
N TYR A 124 -13.43 -4.00 1.44
CA TYR A 124 -11.97 -3.95 1.62
C TYR A 124 -11.39 -2.58 1.24
N VAL A 125 -11.86 -1.98 0.14
CA VAL A 125 -11.48 -0.63 -0.27
C VAL A 125 -11.88 0.40 0.79
N TYR A 126 -13.13 0.35 1.26
CA TYR A 126 -13.62 1.28 2.27
C TYR A 126 -12.93 1.14 3.63
N ALA A 127 -12.64 -0.09 4.06
CA ALA A 127 -11.84 -0.35 5.26
C ALA A 127 -10.47 0.32 5.16
N THR A 128 -9.80 0.17 4.02
CA THR A 128 -8.49 0.76 3.76
C THR A 128 -8.54 2.29 3.76
N ILE A 129 -9.55 2.89 3.12
CA ILE A 129 -9.78 4.35 3.16
C ILE A 129 -10.06 4.83 4.59
N ALA A 130 -10.83 4.08 5.37
CA ALA A 130 -11.13 4.41 6.76
C ALA A 130 -9.87 4.42 7.63
N PHE A 131 -8.98 3.44 7.46
CA PHE A 131 -7.66 3.44 8.09
C PHE A 131 -6.87 4.70 7.73
N LEU A 132 -6.77 5.06 6.43
CA LEU A 132 -6.07 6.28 5.99
C LEU A 132 -6.73 7.59 6.44
N ASN A 133 -7.99 7.55 6.85
CA ASN A 133 -8.71 8.68 7.43
C ASN A 133 -8.61 8.73 8.97
N ASN A 134 -7.92 7.78 9.60
CA ASN A 134 -7.94 7.56 11.05
C ASN A 134 -9.38 7.39 11.60
N ASP A 135 -10.25 6.71 10.85
CA ASP A 135 -11.64 6.42 11.21
C ASP A 135 -11.79 4.96 11.67
N MET A 136 -11.51 4.72 12.96
CA MET A 136 -11.60 3.38 13.57
C MET A 136 -13.02 2.80 13.49
N ALA A 137 -14.06 3.64 13.58
CA ALA A 137 -15.44 3.17 13.57
C ALA A 137 -15.81 2.62 12.19
N LYS A 138 -15.52 3.35 11.11
CA LYS A 138 -15.75 2.84 9.75
C LYS A 138 -14.85 1.66 9.41
N LEU A 139 -13.60 1.66 9.87
CA LEU A 139 -12.69 0.54 9.67
C LEU A 139 -13.29 -0.75 10.26
N LYS A 140 -13.75 -0.73 11.52
CA LYS A 140 -14.41 -1.87 12.16
C LYS A 140 -15.71 -2.28 11.46
N PHE A 141 -16.52 -1.31 11.05
CA PHE A 141 -17.77 -1.58 10.32
C PHE A 141 -17.53 -2.40 9.04
N HIS A 142 -16.57 -1.99 8.21
CA HIS A 142 -16.27 -2.72 6.97
C HIS A 142 -15.55 -4.05 7.24
N ARG A 143 -14.71 -4.12 8.27
CA ARG A 143 -14.11 -5.37 8.74
C ARG A 143 -15.18 -6.41 9.09
N ASP A 144 -16.21 -6.01 9.83
CA ASP A 144 -17.26 -6.92 10.28
C ASP A 144 -18.11 -7.44 9.12
N LYS A 145 -18.33 -6.61 8.08
CA LYS A 145 -18.94 -7.07 6.82
C LYS A 145 -18.09 -8.13 6.13
N ILE A 146 -16.78 -7.91 6.02
CA ILE A 146 -15.85 -8.90 5.43
C ILE A 146 -15.88 -10.20 6.23
N ALA A 147 -15.87 -10.13 7.56
CA ALA A 147 -15.93 -11.30 8.43
C ALA A 147 -17.25 -12.09 8.28
N ALA A 148 -18.36 -11.40 8.06
CA ALA A 148 -19.68 -12.00 7.83
C ALA A 148 -19.89 -12.54 6.40
N GLY A 149 -19.08 -12.11 5.42
CA GLY A 149 -19.18 -12.52 4.00
C GLY A 149 -18.90 -14.01 3.75
N PRO A 150 -18.93 -14.49 2.50
CA PRO A 150 -18.69 -15.92 2.21
C PRO A 150 -17.24 -16.33 2.48
N LEU A 151 -16.99 -17.63 2.61
CA LEU A 151 -15.63 -18.18 2.56
C LEU A 151 -15.24 -18.45 1.10
N LEU A 152 -13.99 -18.15 0.75
CA LEU A 152 -13.34 -18.62 -0.48
C LEU A 152 -12.24 -19.58 -0.08
N ASN A 153 -12.32 -20.85 -0.51
CA ASN A 153 -11.31 -21.87 -0.19
C ASN A 153 -10.99 -21.97 1.33
N GLY A 154 -12.01 -21.82 2.17
CA GLY A 154 -11.88 -21.92 3.63
C GLY A 154 -11.40 -20.66 4.34
N ILE A 155 -11.15 -19.54 3.63
CA ILE A 155 -10.71 -18.27 4.23
C ILE A 155 -11.68 -17.12 3.92
N LYS A 156 -11.58 -16.04 4.70
CA LYS A 156 -12.21 -14.74 4.40
C LYS A 156 -11.19 -13.85 3.66
N PRO A 157 -11.33 -13.62 2.35
CA PRO A 157 -10.38 -12.82 1.60
C PRO A 157 -10.17 -11.44 2.23
N ASN A 158 -8.92 -10.99 2.28
CA ASN A 158 -8.48 -9.69 2.83
C ASN A 158 -8.77 -9.43 4.32
N LEU A 159 -9.48 -10.33 5.03
CA LEU A 159 -9.83 -10.11 6.43
C LEU A 159 -8.58 -9.95 7.31
N ASN A 160 -7.56 -10.77 7.09
CA ASN A 160 -6.29 -10.68 7.81
C ASN A 160 -5.59 -9.32 7.63
N VAL A 161 -5.66 -8.74 6.44
CA VAL A 161 -5.10 -7.41 6.17
C VAL A 161 -5.88 -6.37 6.98
N VAL A 162 -7.21 -6.41 6.93
CA VAL A 162 -8.05 -5.45 7.66
C VAL A 162 -7.90 -5.61 9.18
N ASP A 163 -7.74 -6.84 9.67
CA ASP A 163 -7.41 -7.12 11.07
C ASP A 163 -6.08 -6.47 11.46
N ASN A 164 -5.05 -6.55 10.60
CA ASN A 164 -3.79 -5.86 10.85
C ASN A 164 -3.95 -4.32 10.83
N LEU A 165 -4.77 -3.76 9.94
CA LEU A 165 -5.07 -2.32 9.93
C LEU A 165 -5.69 -1.86 11.27
N ILE A 166 -6.49 -2.70 11.92
CA ILE A 166 -7.02 -2.44 13.27
C ILE A 166 -5.93 -2.61 14.33
N LEU A 167 -5.15 -3.70 14.26
CA LEU A 167 -4.13 -4.02 15.25
C LEU A 167 -3.03 -2.96 15.32
N TYR A 168 -2.60 -2.45 14.17
CA TYR A 168 -1.56 -1.43 14.02
C TYR A 168 -2.14 -0.05 13.72
N PHE A 169 -3.35 0.23 14.19
CA PHE A 169 -4.01 1.50 13.95
C PHE A 169 -3.15 2.69 14.40
N GLY A 170 -3.05 3.71 13.53
CA GLY A 170 -2.19 4.89 13.74
C GLY A 170 -0.72 4.68 13.36
N LYS A 171 -0.30 3.47 12.97
CA LYS A 171 1.01 3.25 12.32
C LYS A 171 0.95 3.63 10.84
N PRO A 172 2.10 3.86 10.18
CA PRO A 172 2.14 3.99 8.73
C PRO A 172 1.48 2.79 8.04
N TYR A 173 0.83 3.05 6.90
CA TYR A 173 0.15 2.00 6.13
C TYR A 173 1.06 0.82 5.81
N SER A 174 2.34 1.05 5.52
CA SER A 174 3.33 -0.02 5.28
C SER A 174 3.40 -1.02 6.43
N ILE A 175 3.55 -0.53 7.66
CA ILE A 175 3.62 -1.36 8.87
C ILE A 175 2.30 -2.10 9.10
N ALA A 176 1.19 -1.37 9.01
CA ALA A 176 -0.13 -1.94 9.30
C ALA A 176 -0.56 -2.97 8.27
N TYR A 177 -0.23 -2.77 6.99
CA TYR A 177 -0.53 -3.73 5.92
C TYR A 177 0.34 -5.00 6.03
N SER A 178 1.62 -4.85 6.36
CA SER A 178 2.58 -5.96 6.45
C SER A 178 2.34 -6.87 7.66
N GLY A 179 1.80 -6.34 8.77
CA GLY A 179 1.39 -7.12 9.95
C GLY A 179 2.55 -7.76 10.71
N ASN A 180 3.52 -6.96 11.17
CA ASN A 180 4.78 -7.37 11.84
C ASN A 180 5.79 -8.20 11.01
N ARG A 181 5.54 -8.48 9.73
CA ARG A 181 6.52 -9.19 8.87
C ARG A 181 7.84 -8.44 8.61
N GLU A 182 7.94 -7.17 8.99
CA GLU A 182 9.16 -6.33 8.83
C GLU A 182 10.09 -6.35 10.06
N GLN A 183 9.74 -7.02 11.18
CA GLN A 183 10.63 -7.15 12.33
C GLN A 183 11.45 -8.45 12.35
N ASP A 184 11.23 -9.35 11.38
CA ASP A 184 11.88 -10.67 11.30
C ASP A 184 12.90 -10.78 10.15
N SER A 185 13.31 -9.66 9.53
CA SER A 185 14.34 -9.60 8.49
C SER A 185 15.56 -8.80 8.91
#